data_AF-A0AAV5TKU3-F1
#
_entry.id   AF-A0AAV5TKU3-F1
#
_cell.length_a   1.000
_cell.length_b   1.000
_cell.length_c   1.000
_cell.angle_alpha   90.00
_cell.angle_beta   90.00
_cell.angle_gamma   90.00
#
_symmetry.space_group_name_H-M   'P 1'
#
loop_
_entity.id
_entity.type
_entity.pdbx_description
1 polymer ?
#
loop_
_entity_poly.entity_id
_entity_poly.type
_entity_poly.pdbx_seq_one_letter_code
_entity_poly.pdbx_strand_id
1 'polypeptide(L)'
;FFHPLIIHGSGVNRTDGFCKAISCHYANADLCHCIDVRGTTQEHLYDEIRYGMDEETASTLNFDVGDLWKARSRPWNKKPSLNV
;
A
#
# COMPACT_ATOMS: atom_id res chain seq x y z
N PHE A 1 -7.95 -16.33 -3.67
CA PHE A 1 -8.23 -14.88 -3.75
C PHE A 1 -9.13 -14.50 -2.61
N PHE A 2 -8.91 -13.35 -1.97
CA PHE A 2 -9.74 -12.88 -0.86
C PHE A 2 -9.91 -11.35 -0.95
N HIS A 3 -11.03 -10.85 -0.43
CA HIS A 3 -11.33 -9.43 -0.34
C HIS A 3 -10.51 -8.78 0.79
N PRO A 4 -10.02 -7.53 0.65
CA PRO A 4 -9.13 -6.90 1.65
C PRO A 4 -9.74 -6.71 3.04
N LEU A 5 -11.08 -6.71 3.15
CA LEU A 5 -11.79 -6.62 4.44
C LEU A 5 -12.02 -7.97 5.14
N ILE A 6 -11.60 -9.09 4.53
CA ILE A 6 -11.70 -10.39 5.20
C ILE A 6 -10.69 -10.40 6.35
N ILE A 7 -11.15 -10.72 7.57
CA ILE A 7 -10.28 -10.92 8.72
C ILE A 7 -9.49 -12.21 8.47
N HIS A 8 -8.17 -12.10 8.43
CA HIS A 8 -7.27 -13.22 8.14
C HIS A 8 -5.95 -13.09 8.90
N GLY A 9 -5.24 -14.21 9.06
CA GLY A 9 -3.95 -14.29 9.71
C GLY A 9 -3.28 -15.64 9.46
N SER A 10 -1.96 -15.72 9.64
CA SER A 10 -1.21 -16.96 9.47
C SER A 10 -1.46 -17.91 10.65
N GLY A 11 -1.55 -19.21 10.37
CA GLY A 11 -1.52 -20.24 11.40
C GLY A 11 -0.11 -20.41 12.01
N VAL A 12 -0.05 -20.98 13.21
CA VAL A 12 1.24 -21.30 13.86
C VAL A 12 1.97 -22.39 13.07
N ASN A 13 3.21 -22.14 12.68
CA ASN A 13 4.08 -23.16 12.12
C ASN A 13 4.57 -24.10 13.25
N ARG A 14 4.17 -25.38 13.19
CA ARG A 14 4.49 -26.40 14.21
C ARG A 14 5.62 -27.35 13.79
N THR A 15 6.30 -27.03 12.69
CA THR A 15 7.39 -27.83 12.13
C THR A 15 8.71 -27.07 12.22
N ASP A 16 9.83 -27.79 12.13
CA ASP A 16 11.16 -27.19 12.04
C ASP A 16 11.48 -26.64 10.63
N GLY A 17 10.53 -26.75 9.69
CA GLY A 17 10.67 -26.27 8.32
C GLY A 17 10.22 -24.82 8.12
N PHE A 18 10.67 -24.20 7.03
CA PHE A 18 10.23 -22.86 6.62
C PHE A 18 8.94 -22.90 5.79
N CYS A 19 7.95 -22.08 6.15
CA CYS A 19 6.78 -21.85 5.31
C CYS A 19 7.04 -20.64 4.39
N LYS A 20 7.05 -20.87 3.07
CA LYS A 20 7.28 -19.83 2.05
C LYS A 20 5.97 -19.55 1.31
N ALA A 21 5.63 -18.28 1.16
CA ALA A 21 4.46 -17.83 0.41
C ALA A 21 4.82 -16.61 -0.46
N ILE A 22 4.14 -16.48 -1.60
CA ILE A 22 4.18 -15.29 -2.45
C ILE A 22 2.76 -14.73 -2.56
N SER A 23 2.62 -13.43 -2.38
CA SER A 23 1.32 -12.73 -2.41
C SER A 23 1.41 -11.45 -3.23
N CYS A 24 0.32 -11.11 -3.92
CA CYS A 24 0.16 -9.84 -4.61
C CYS A 24 -1.26 -9.31 -4.40
N HIS A 25 -1.39 -8.00 -4.22
CA HIS A 25 -2.68 -7.31 -4.16
C HIS A 25 -2.87 -6.54 -5.47
N TYR A 26 -4.03 -6.76 -6.10
CA TYR A 26 -4.41 -6.07 -7.33
C TYR A 26 -5.49 -5.03 -7.02
N ALA A 27 -5.38 -3.88 -7.67
CA ALA A 27 -6.38 -2.83 -7.64
C ALA A 27 -6.76 -2.47 -9.09
N ASN A 28 -8.00 -2.04 -9.29
CA ASN A 28 -8.46 -1.60 -10.60
C ASN A 28 -7.96 -0.16 -10.85
N ALA A 29 -7.17 0.04 -11.90
CA ALA A 29 -6.57 1.35 -12.19
C ALA A 29 -7.60 2.45 -12.51
N ASP A 30 -8.76 2.10 -13.08
CA ASP A 30 -9.78 3.08 -13.48
C ASP A 30 -10.80 3.37 -12.36
N LEU A 31 -10.93 2.47 -11.37
CA LEU A 31 -11.92 2.60 -10.28
C LEU A 31 -11.31 2.97 -8.93
N CYS A 32 -10.04 2.63 -8.69
CA CYS A 32 -9.38 2.89 -7.42
C CYS A 32 -8.68 4.25 -7.46
N HIS A 33 -8.63 4.92 -6.31
CA HIS A 33 -7.87 6.14 -6.08
C HIS A 33 -7.26 6.11 -4.68
N CYS A 34 -6.18 6.86 -4.48
CA CYS A 34 -5.62 7.08 -3.15
C CYS A 34 -6.51 8.07 -2.39
N ILE A 35 -6.83 7.75 -1.14
CA ILE A 35 -7.58 8.62 -0.24
C ILE A 35 -6.64 9.23 0.80
N ASP A 36 -6.98 10.43 1.25
CA ASP A 36 -6.36 11.00 2.45
C ASP A 36 -6.88 10.24 3.68
N VAL A 37 -5.96 9.71 4.48
CA VAL A 37 -6.28 8.90 5.66
C VAL A 37 -6.19 9.69 6.97
N ARG A 38 -5.80 10.97 6.94
CA ARG A 38 -5.76 11.83 8.12
C ARG A 38 -7.16 12.01 8.71
N GLY A 39 -7.28 11.95 10.04
CA GLY A 39 -8.56 11.94 10.73
C GLY A 39 -9.42 10.67 10.53
N THR A 40 -8.87 9.61 9.91
CA THR A 40 -9.53 8.30 9.80
C THR A 40 -8.89 7.30 10.76
N THR A 41 -9.46 6.09 10.86
CA THR A 41 -8.84 4.99 11.63
C THR A 41 -7.48 4.54 11.08
N GLN A 42 -7.11 4.97 9.87
CA GLN A 42 -5.84 4.65 9.21
C GLN A 42 -4.79 5.76 9.34
N GLU A 43 -5.05 6.82 10.13
CA GLU A 43 -4.12 7.94 10.33
C GLU A 43 -2.74 7.48 10.86
N HIS A 44 -2.71 6.50 11.76
CA HIS A 44 -1.44 5.96 12.27
C HIS A 44 -0.49 5.45 11.18
N LEU A 45 -1.03 4.89 10.08
CA LEU A 45 -0.22 4.46 8.93
C LEU A 45 0.46 5.66 8.24
N TYR A 46 -0.25 6.77 8.14
CA TYR A 46 0.30 8.00 7.55
C TYR A 46 1.48 8.50 8.39
N ASP A 47 1.31 8.54 9.71
CA ASP A 47 2.35 8.99 10.63
C ASP A 47 3.59 8.09 10.61
N GLU A 48 3.40 6.76 10.57
CA GLU A 48 4.51 5.80 10.45
C GLU A 48 5.31 5.98 9.16
N ILE A 49 4.62 6.16 8.03
CA ILE A 49 5.27 6.39 6.73
C ILE A 49 6.04 7.71 6.75
N ARG A 50 5.45 8.77 7.32
CA ARG A 50 6.07 10.08 7.42
C ARG A 50 7.28 10.07 8.36
N TYR A 51 7.19 9.35 9.48
CA TYR A 51 8.30 9.19 10.43
C TYR A 51 9.50 8.44 9.82
N GLY A 52 9.24 7.47 8.94
CA GLY A 52 10.29 6.74 8.24
C GLY A 52 11.01 7.52 7.13
N MET A 53 10.53 8.72 6.78
CA MET A 53 11.18 9.62 5.82
C MET A 53 12.14 10.55 6.56
N ASP A 54 13.35 10.74 6.02
CA ASP A 54 14.29 11.71 6.58
C ASP A 54 13.73 13.13 6.49
N GLU A 55 14.11 14.00 7.44
CA GLU A 55 13.54 15.35 7.55
C GLU A 55 13.83 16.25 6.35
N GLU A 56 14.96 16.04 5.67
CA GLU A 56 15.32 16.78 4.46
C GLU A 56 14.37 16.43 3.31
N THR A 57 14.12 15.15 3.09
CA THR A 57 13.14 14.63 2.14
C THR A 57 11.73 15.07 2.51
N ALA A 58 11.35 15.01 3.79
CA ALA A 58 10.01 15.40 4.26
C ALA A 58 9.75 16.92 4.17
N SER A 59 10.78 17.76 4.24
CA SER A 59 10.67 19.22 4.14
C SER A 59 10.77 19.75 2.71
N THR A 60 11.44 19.04 1.82
CA THR A 60 11.59 19.43 0.40
C THR A 60 10.53 18.84 -0.51
N LEU A 61 9.96 17.68 -0.18
CA LEU A 61 8.89 17.06 -0.96
C LEU A 61 7.53 17.47 -0.43
N ASN A 62 6.83 18.29 -1.21
CA ASN A 62 5.38 18.47 -1.11
C ASN A 62 4.66 17.22 -1.68
N PHE A 63 4.86 16.07 -1.04
CA PHE A 63 4.46 14.76 -1.53
C PHE A 63 3.51 14.09 -0.53
N ASP A 64 2.39 13.57 -1.03
CA ASP A 64 1.42 12.84 -0.22
C ASP A 64 1.74 11.34 -0.18
N VAL A 65 1.32 10.64 0.88
CA VAL A 65 1.48 9.18 0.99
C VAL A 65 0.80 8.45 -0.18
N GLY A 66 -0.27 9.02 -0.76
CA GLY A 66 -0.88 8.48 -1.98
C GLY A 66 0.07 8.46 -3.18
N ASP A 67 0.97 9.45 -3.29
CA ASP A 67 1.92 9.51 -4.39
C ASP A 67 3.00 8.42 -4.27
N LEU A 68 3.32 7.98 -3.05
CA LEU A 68 4.22 6.83 -2.79
C LEU A 68 3.65 5.56 -3.42
N TRP A 69 2.35 5.34 -3.21
CA TRP A 69 1.66 4.18 -3.72
C TRP A 69 1.54 4.22 -5.24
N LYS A 70 1.28 5.39 -5.83
CA LYS A 70 1.30 5.57 -7.29
C LYS A 70 2.67 5.24 -7.88
N ALA A 71 3.76 5.74 -7.28
CA ALA A 71 5.13 5.48 -7.73
C ALA A 71 5.52 3.99 -7.64
N ARG A 72 5.05 3.28 -6.60
CA ARG A 72 5.26 1.83 -6.44
C ARG A 72 4.40 0.99 -7.39
N SER A 73 3.23 1.48 -7.77
CA SER A 73 2.26 0.71 -8.59
C SER A 73 2.84 0.31 -9.96
N ARG A 74 2.39 -0.83 -10.50
CA ARG A 74 2.80 -1.32 -11.82
C ARG A 74 1.58 -1.80 -12.62
N PRO A 75 1.45 -1.40 -13.90
CA PRO A 75 0.38 -1.93 -14.75
C PRO A 75 0.67 -3.40 -15.07
N TRP A 76 -0.33 -4.26 -14.87
CA TRP A 76 -0.18 -5.69 -15.15
C TRP A 76 -0.70 -6.10 -16.54
N ASN A 77 -1.90 -5.63 -16.93
CA ASN A 77 -2.58 -6.16 -18.12
C ASN A 77 -3.01 -5.09 -19.14
N LYS A 78 -3.31 -3.86 -18.69
CA LYS A 78 -3.58 -2.71 -19.56
C LYS A 78 -2.76 -1.52 -19.06
N LYS A 79 -2.27 -0.69 -19.98
CA LYS A 79 -1.80 0.65 -19.60
C LYS A 79 -3.00 1.39 -19.00
N PRO A 80 -2.85 2.10 -17.87
CA PRO A 80 -3.92 2.92 -17.33
C PRO A 80 -4.42 3.84 -18.43
N SER A 81 -5.73 4.09 -18.49
CA SER A 81 -6.22 5.20 -19.30
C SER A 81 -5.52 6.46 -18.77
N LEU A 82 -4.62 7.04 -19.58
CA LEU A 82 -3.92 8.27 -19.24
C LEU A 82 -4.96 9.40 -19.27
N ASN A 83 -5.70 9.55 -18.17
CA ASN A 83 -6.37 10.78 -17.82
C ASN A 83 -5.56 11.42 -16.70
N VAL A 84 -4.38 11.94 -17.07
CA VAL A 84 -3.65 12.95 -16.31
C VAL A 84 -3.63 14.18 -17.19
#